data_AF-U9UMZ6-F1
#
_entry.id   AF-U9UMZ6-F1
#
_cell.length_a   1.000
_cell.length_b   1.000
_cell.length_c   1.000
_cell.angle_alpha   90.00
_cell.angle_beta   90.00
_cell.angle_gamma   90.00
#
_symmetry.space_group_name_H-M   'P 1'
#
loop_
_entity.id
_entity.type
_entity.pdbx_description
1 polymer ?
#
loop_
_entity_poly.entity_id
_entity_poly.type
_entity_poly.pdbx_seq_one_letter_code
_entity_poly.pdbx_strand_id
1 'polypeptide(L)'
;MSIALNLDSFFTGTTETVTNNFNFDTGSITEEDTTEKITEQAQKFGFSHKKFLNCMSSISKEFLLTQTLEYWLLTYMSETATDSTDSWNEDYSPDAWLIECFSLKTANFIVTRVSEEYLKAQTPKYWIDWAIYQFTNQASKEFISFIENASENKVHVFKNIPIIVKSIGDTSDKDLNQFNNNKSTWYYHTTDLISAESIFTDGISLVAGQKKQDFGGRTSSFYLNDEFKWAIDFRLQKFISSPSAIIIYDIPETLLKEKEYKHLDLNN
;
A
#
# COMPACT_ATOMS: atom_id res chain seq x y z
N MET A 1 4.66 20.23 5.34
CA MET A 1 3.76 20.73 4.29
C MET A 1 3.82 19.71 3.15
N SER A 2 2.68 19.30 2.58
CA SER A 2 2.68 18.26 1.53
C SER A 2 2.20 18.85 0.19
N ILE A 3 2.94 18.60 -0.87
CA ILE A 3 2.66 19.07 -2.23
C ILE A 3 2.03 17.91 -3.00
N ALA A 4 0.87 18.16 -3.63
CA ALA A 4 0.22 17.24 -4.55
C ALA A 4 0.64 17.56 -6.00
N LEU A 5 1.34 16.63 -6.65
CA LEU A 5 1.66 16.75 -8.09
C LEU A 5 0.49 16.21 -8.93
N ASN A 6 -0.05 17.05 -9.83
CA ASN A 6 -0.92 16.59 -10.93
C ASN A 6 -0.03 16.18 -12.13
N LEU A 7 -0.05 14.89 -12.46
CA LEU A 7 0.81 14.26 -13.47
C LEU A 7 0.11 13.99 -14.81
N ASP A 8 -1.10 14.53 -15.05
CA ASP A 8 -1.88 14.32 -16.29
C ASP A 8 -1.13 14.72 -17.58
N SER A 9 0.02 15.40 -17.48
CA SER A 9 0.85 15.83 -18.60
C SER A 9 2.10 14.98 -18.88
N PHE A 10 2.39 13.92 -18.11
CA PHE A 10 3.71 13.25 -18.17
C PHE A 10 3.75 11.84 -18.78
N PHE A 11 2.62 11.17 -19.02
CA PHE A 11 2.64 9.78 -19.46
C PHE A 11 1.60 9.47 -20.55
N THR A 12 2.07 9.32 -21.78
CA THR A 12 1.42 8.50 -22.82
C THR A 12 2.18 7.17 -22.89
N GLY A 13 1.66 6.12 -22.26
CA GLY A 13 2.32 4.81 -22.21
C GLY A 13 1.33 3.69 -21.96
N THR A 14 1.38 2.69 -22.83
CA THR A 14 0.46 1.56 -23.03
C THR A 14 0.29 0.64 -21.82
N THR A 15 -0.95 0.21 -21.58
CA THR A 15 -1.31 -0.87 -20.65
C THR A 15 -0.78 -2.21 -21.16
N GLU A 16 0.26 -2.74 -20.52
CA GLU A 16 0.62 -4.16 -20.63
C GLU A 16 -0.14 -4.98 -19.58
N THR A 17 -0.74 -6.07 -20.06
CA THR A 17 -1.42 -7.10 -19.27
C THR A 17 -0.46 -7.76 -18.27
N VAL A 18 -0.79 -7.68 -16.99
CA VAL A 18 -0.09 -8.36 -15.89
C VAL A 18 -0.26 -9.87 -16.05
N THR A 19 0.85 -10.59 -16.22
CA THR A 19 0.90 -12.05 -16.32
C THR A 19 0.78 -12.72 -14.95
N ASN A 20 0.04 -13.82 -14.89
CA ASN A 20 -0.35 -14.61 -13.71
C ASN A 20 0.77 -14.86 -12.68
N ASN A 21 0.52 -14.44 -11.43
CA ASN A 21 1.38 -14.69 -10.26
C ASN A 21 0.96 -15.90 -9.40
N PHE A 22 0.29 -16.90 -9.98
CA PHE A 22 0.20 -18.19 -9.31
C PHE A 22 1.37 -19.07 -9.71
N ASN A 23 2.38 -19.14 -8.83
CA ASN A 23 3.48 -20.10 -8.97
C ASN A 23 2.95 -21.49 -8.60
N PHE A 24 2.20 -22.10 -9.52
CA PHE A 24 1.73 -23.47 -9.41
C PHE A 24 2.88 -24.42 -9.80
N ASP A 25 3.39 -25.19 -8.83
CA ASP A 25 4.24 -26.35 -9.11
C ASP A 25 3.57 -27.22 -10.17
N THR A 26 4.28 -27.52 -11.27
CA THR A 26 3.75 -28.15 -12.49
C THR A 26 3.47 -29.65 -12.34
N GLY A 27 2.78 -30.05 -11.27
CA GLY A 27 2.13 -31.34 -11.13
C GLY A 27 0.65 -31.25 -11.50
N SER A 28 0.03 -32.34 -11.93
CA SER A 28 -1.40 -32.43 -12.29
C SER A 28 -2.32 -31.88 -11.19
N ILE A 29 -2.74 -30.62 -11.30
CA ILE A 29 -3.64 -29.94 -10.34
C ILE A 29 -5.09 -30.28 -10.68
N THR A 30 -5.82 -30.92 -9.76
CA THR A 30 -7.26 -31.20 -9.92
C THR A 30 -8.11 -29.94 -9.68
N GLU A 31 -9.43 -29.99 -9.93
CA GLU A 31 -10.35 -28.87 -9.60
C GLU A 31 -10.38 -28.56 -8.11
N GLU A 32 -10.43 -29.61 -7.30
CA GLU A 32 -10.46 -29.53 -5.84
C GLU A 32 -9.18 -28.88 -5.29
N ASP A 33 -8.01 -29.21 -5.86
CA ASP A 33 -6.72 -28.66 -5.43
C ASP A 33 -6.56 -27.15 -5.65
N THR A 34 -7.27 -26.56 -6.62
CA THR A 34 -7.12 -25.12 -6.94
C THR A 34 -7.96 -24.27 -6.01
N THR A 35 -9.24 -24.64 -5.86
CA THR A 35 -10.18 -23.95 -4.98
C THR A 35 -9.75 -24.05 -3.52
N GLU A 36 -9.25 -25.21 -3.10
CA GLU A 36 -8.77 -25.40 -1.73
C GLU A 36 -7.55 -24.50 -1.45
N LYS A 37 -6.57 -24.42 -2.37
CA LYS A 37 -5.40 -23.55 -2.20
C LYS A 37 -5.77 -22.06 -2.06
N ILE A 38 -6.69 -21.55 -2.88
CA ILE A 38 -7.14 -20.15 -2.77
C ILE A 38 -7.88 -19.96 -1.43
N THR A 39 -8.70 -20.92 -1.02
CA THR A 39 -9.43 -20.89 0.24
C THR A 39 -8.49 -20.92 1.45
N GLU A 40 -7.42 -21.71 1.41
CA GLU A 40 -6.37 -21.71 2.45
C GLU A 40 -5.70 -20.33 2.58
N GLN A 41 -5.45 -19.64 1.47
CA GLN A 41 -4.89 -18.28 1.50
C GLN A 41 -5.89 -17.27 2.07
N ALA A 42 -7.17 -17.36 1.71
CA ALA A 42 -8.23 -16.55 2.29
C ALA A 42 -8.36 -16.79 3.81
N GLN A 43 -8.20 -18.02 4.26
CA GLN A 43 -8.19 -18.36 5.68
C GLN A 43 -7.01 -17.74 6.42
N LYS A 44 -5.81 -17.76 5.81
CA LYS A 44 -4.61 -17.10 6.37
C LYS A 44 -4.80 -15.59 6.49
N PHE A 45 -5.48 -14.97 5.53
CA PHE A 45 -5.85 -13.56 5.61
C PHE A 45 -6.80 -13.27 6.77
N GLY A 46 -7.71 -14.21 7.07
CA GLY A 46 -8.62 -14.13 8.22
C GLY A 46 -10.07 -14.44 7.90
N PHE A 47 -10.39 -14.80 6.64
CA PHE A 47 -11.76 -15.16 6.25
C PHE A 47 -12.16 -16.55 6.75
N SER A 48 -13.46 -16.76 6.87
CA SER A 48 -14.01 -18.08 7.17
C SER A 48 -13.78 -19.01 5.99
N HIS A 49 -12.97 -20.06 6.19
CA HIS A 49 -12.71 -21.11 5.20
C HIS A 49 -14.01 -21.61 4.56
N LYS A 50 -14.99 -22.03 5.37
CA LYS A 50 -16.29 -22.52 4.88
C LYS A 50 -17.05 -21.50 4.03
N LYS A 51 -17.13 -20.23 4.47
CA LYS A 51 -17.87 -19.21 3.72
C LYS A 51 -17.18 -18.89 2.39
N PHE A 52 -15.85 -18.76 2.41
CA PHE A 52 -15.07 -18.48 1.22
C PHE A 52 -15.12 -19.64 0.22
N LEU A 53 -14.95 -20.88 0.70
CA LEU A 53 -15.07 -22.09 -0.13
C LEU A 53 -16.42 -22.17 -0.82
N ASN A 54 -17.51 -21.88 -0.09
CA ASN A 54 -18.86 -21.87 -0.66
C ASN A 54 -19.05 -20.78 -1.72
N CYS A 55 -18.40 -19.63 -1.59
CA CYS A 55 -18.43 -18.58 -2.61
C CYS A 55 -17.70 -19.05 -3.87
N MET A 56 -16.48 -19.57 -3.71
CA MET A 56 -15.64 -20.02 -4.83
C MET A 56 -16.16 -21.30 -5.51
N SER A 57 -16.89 -22.17 -4.82
CA SER A 57 -17.38 -23.44 -5.38
C SER A 57 -18.41 -23.27 -6.51
N SER A 58 -19.01 -22.08 -6.61
CA SER A 58 -19.92 -21.73 -7.71
C SER A 58 -19.19 -21.29 -8.99
N ILE A 59 -17.87 -21.10 -8.92
CA ILE A 59 -17.04 -20.54 -9.99
C ILE A 59 -16.32 -21.67 -10.73
N SER A 60 -16.39 -21.66 -12.06
CA SER A 60 -15.66 -22.63 -12.89
C SER A 60 -14.14 -22.53 -12.68
N LYS A 61 -13.41 -23.65 -12.68
CA LYS A 61 -11.95 -23.67 -12.58
C LYS A 61 -11.25 -22.83 -13.65
N GLU A 62 -11.74 -22.93 -14.89
CA GLU A 62 -11.17 -22.17 -16.00
C GLU A 62 -11.16 -20.67 -15.68
N PHE A 63 -12.23 -20.16 -15.08
CA PHE A 63 -12.29 -18.78 -14.65
C PHE A 63 -11.47 -18.50 -13.38
N LEU A 64 -11.50 -19.40 -12.37
CA LEU A 64 -10.70 -19.27 -11.14
C LEU A 64 -9.21 -19.05 -11.43
N LEU A 65 -8.68 -19.74 -12.44
CA LEU A 65 -7.27 -19.65 -12.85
C LEU A 65 -6.93 -18.42 -13.69
N THR A 66 -7.92 -17.67 -14.20
CA THR A 66 -7.69 -16.47 -15.01
C THR A 66 -7.47 -15.20 -14.19
N GLN A 67 -7.76 -15.26 -12.90
CA GLN A 67 -7.70 -14.11 -12.00
C GLN A 67 -6.61 -14.32 -10.94
N THR A 68 -6.23 -13.26 -10.24
CA THR A 68 -5.24 -13.33 -9.16
C THR A 68 -5.88 -13.67 -7.82
N LEU A 69 -5.07 -14.07 -6.83
CA LEU A 69 -5.54 -14.19 -5.45
C LEU A 69 -6.14 -12.87 -4.93
N GLU A 70 -5.50 -11.75 -5.24
CA GLU A 70 -6.00 -10.41 -4.87
C GLU A 70 -7.41 -10.16 -5.40
N TYR A 71 -7.66 -10.49 -6.67
CA TYR A 71 -8.99 -10.38 -7.27
C TYR A 71 -10.04 -11.18 -6.50
N TRP A 72 -9.73 -12.43 -6.14
CA TRP A 72 -10.68 -13.29 -5.42
C TRP A 72 -10.97 -12.79 -4.01
N LEU A 73 -9.95 -12.31 -3.29
CA LEU A 73 -10.15 -11.72 -1.96
C LEU A 73 -10.99 -10.44 -2.05
N LEU A 74 -10.71 -9.54 -3.01
CA LEU A 74 -11.49 -8.32 -3.22
C LEU A 74 -12.93 -8.60 -3.65
N THR A 75 -13.15 -9.61 -4.49
CA THR A 75 -14.48 -10.01 -4.95
C THR A 75 -15.31 -10.54 -3.78
N TYR A 76 -14.76 -11.47 -3.00
CA TYR A 76 -15.40 -11.98 -1.79
C TYR A 76 -15.75 -10.84 -0.83
N MET A 77 -14.83 -9.87 -0.67
CA MET A 77 -15.09 -8.70 0.15
C MET A 77 -16.26 -7.86 -0.35
N SER A 78 -16.31 -7.60 -1.65
CA SER A 78 -17.39 -6.81 -2.24
C SER A 78 -18.76 -7.49 -2.11
N GLU A 79 -18.81 -8.82 -2.05
CA GLU A 79 -20.06 -9.58 -1.94
C GLU A 79 -20.53 -9.82 -0.50
N THR A 80 -19.61 -9.82 0.46
CA THR A 80 -19.89 -10.20 1.86
C THR A 80 -19.76 -9.07 2.87
N ALA A 81 -19.23 -7.93 2.44
CA ALA A 81 -19.24 -6.70 3.22
C ALA A 81 -20.66 -6.29 3.62
N THR A 82 -20.80 -5.73 4.82
CA THR A 82 -22.04 -5.04 5.22
C THR A 82 -22.21 -3.73 4.44
N ASP A 83 -23.42 -3.17 4.38
CA ASP A 83 -23.72 -1.91 3.67
C ASP A 83 -23.01 -0.67 4.25
N SER A 84 -22.21 -0.81 5.32
CA SER A 84 -21.66 0.28 6.13
C SER A 84 -20.13 0.39 6.10
N THR A 85 -19.47 -0.04 5.02
CA THR A 85 -17.99 -0.06 4.95
C THR A 85 -17.33 1.27 4.62
N ASP A 86 -18.14 2.29 4.29
CA ASP A 86 -17.67 3.61 3.90
C ASP A 86 -17.51 4.57 5.10
N SER A 87 -17.86 4.14 6.31
CA SER A 87 -17.74 4.96 7.53
C SER A 87 -17.42 4.10 8.76
N TRP A 88 -16.75 4.70 9.74
CA TRP A 88 -16.57 4.10 11.05
C TRP A 88 -17.87 4.19 11.87
N ASN A 89 -18.14 3.15 12.65
CA ASN A 89 -19.14 3.20 13.71
C ASN A 89 -18.46 3.57 15.03
N GLU A 90 -18.84 4.71 15.61
CA GLU A 90 -18.27 5.22 16.86
C GLU A 90 -18.62 4.36 18.09
N ASP A 91 -19.66 3.53 18.00
CA ASP A 91 -20.06 2.61 19.07
C ASP A 91 -19.13 1.39 19.18
N TYR A 92 -18.24 1.19 18.21
CA TYR A 92 -17.33 0.04 18.11
C TYR A 92 -15.88 0.46 18.23
N SER A 93 -15.06 -0.42 18.79
CA SER A 93 -13.60 -0.31 18.59
C SER A 93 -13.26 -0.57 17.13
N PRO A 94 -12.17 0.01 16.58
CA PRO A 94 -11.83 -0.19 15.18
C PRO A 94 -11.63 -1.67 14.79
N ASP A 95 -11.03 -2.48 15.67
CA ASP A 95 -10.89 -3.92 15.45
C ASP A 95 -12.24 -4.63 15.37
N ALA A 96 -13.14 -4.35 16.32
CA ALA A 96 -14.47 -4.96 16.33
C ALA A 96 -15.30 -4.55 15.10
N TRP A 97 -15.22 -3.29 14.69
CA TRP A 97 -15.92 -2.80 13.51
C TRP A 97 -15.41 -3.45 12.21
N LEU A 98 -14.10 -3.59 12.04
CA LEU A 98 -13.51 -4.29 10.89
C LEU A 98 -13.89 -5.77 10.86
N ILE A 99 -13.88 -6.43 12.02
CA ILE A 99 -14.33 -7.83 12.16
C ILE A 99 -15.79 -7.97 11.73
N GLU A 100 -16.66 -7.07 12.18
CA GLU A 100 -18.08 -7.10 11.84
C GLU A 100 -18.34 -6.80 10.36
N CYS A 101 -17.78 -5.71 9.84
CA CYS A 101 -17.95 -5.28 8.45
C CYS A 101 -17.57 -6.36 7.45
N PHE A 102 -16.53 -7.14 7.77
CA PHE A 102 -15.84 -7.99 6.81
C PHE A 102 -15.83 -9.47 7.20
N SER A 103 -16.56 -9.85 8.26
CA SER A 103 -16.61 -11.22 8.78
C SER A 103 -15.21 -11.83 9.01
N LEU A 104 -14.25 -11.01 9.45
CA LEU A 104 -12.88 -11.45 9.74
C LEU A 104 -12.81 -12.21 11.06
N LYS A 105 -11.84 -13.11 11.20
CA LYS A 105 -11.52 -13.73 12.49
C LYS A 105 -10.85 -12.76 13.47
N THR A 106 -10.05 -11.83 12.94
CA THR A 106 -9.32 -10.79 13.67
C THR A 106 -8.97 -9.68 12.68
N ALA A 107 -8.82 -8.43 13.13
CA ALA A 107 -8.28 -7.34 12.31
C ALA A 107 -6.92 -6.82 12.83
N ASN A 108 -6.24 -7.56 13.71
CA ASN A 108 -4.94 -7.17 14.30
C ASN A 108 -3.88 -6.84 13.24
N PHE A 109 -3.87 -7.54 12.10
CA PHE A 109 -2.94 -7.27 11.00
C PHE A 109 -3.13 -5.88 10.35
N ILE A 110 -4.27 -5.23 10.60
CA ILE A 110 -4.57 -3.85 10.18
C ILE A 110 -4.33 -2.90 11.36
N VAL A 111 -5.07 -3.09 12.45
CA VAL A 111 -5.15 -2.10 13.54
C VAL A 111 -3.85 -1.92 14.32
N THR A 112 -2.96 -2.91 14.30
CA THR A 112 -1.66 -2.80 14.99
C THR A 112 -0.58 -2.16 14.13
N ARG A 113 -0.81 -1.93 12.84
CA ARG A 113 0.21 -1.41 11.91
C ARG A 113 0.21 0.11 11.77
N VAL A 114 -0.86 0.76 12.20
CA VAL A 114 -1.13 2.19 12.03
C VAL A 114 -1.56 2.81 13.35
N SER A 115 -1.45 4.14 13.49
CA SER A 115 -2.03 4.84 14.64
C SER A 115 -3.55 4.83 14.55
N GLU A 116 -4.22 4.93 15.70
CA GLU A 116 -5.69 4.93 15.73
C GLU A 116 -6.25 6.18 15.02
N GLU A 117 -5.60 7.33 15.17
CA GLU A 117 -5.98 8.57 14.48
C GLU A 117 -5.91 8.39 12.97
N TYR A 118 -4.81 7.80 12.47
CA TYR A 118 -4.63 7.55 11.04
C TYR A 118 -5.61 6.49 10.52
N LEU A 119 -5.85 5.44 11.31
CA LEU A 119 -6.85 4.42 11.00
C LEU A 119 -8.24 5.05 10.81
N LYS A 120 -8.65 5.92 11.73
CA LYS A 120 -9.95 6.60 11.68
C LYS A 120 -10.07 7.64 10.55
N ALA A 121 -8.95 8.14 10.03
CA ALA A 121 -8.93 9.10 8.92
C ALA A 121 -9.26 8.48 7.55
N GLN A 122 -9.28 7.15 7.43
CA GLN A 122 -9.67 6.42 6.20
C GLN A 122 -10.88 5.53 6.44
N THR A 123 -11.57 5.10 5.38
CA THR A 123 -12.73 4.21 5.55
C THR A 123 -12.31 2.77 5.89
N PRO A 124 -13.18 1.97 6.54
CA PRO A 124 -12.96 0.54 6.69
C PRO A 124 -12.64 -0.17 5.36
N LYS A 125 -13.33 0.22 4.29
CA LYS A 125 -13.07 -0.30 2.93
C LYS A 125 -11.65 -0.02 2.44
N TYR A 126 -11.12 1.18 2.67
CA TYR A 126 -9.74 1.50 2.33
C TYR A 126 -8.77 0.53 3.01
N TRP A 127 -8.98 0.26 4.29
CA TRP A 127 -8.08 -0.59 5.07
C TRP A 127 -8.10 -2.05 4.65
N ILE A 128 -9.28 -2.61 4.34
CA ILE A 128 -9.34 -3.99 3.86
C ILE A 128 -8.70 -4.13 2.48
N ASP A 129 -8.94 -3.17 1.59
CA ASP A 129 -8.34 -3.15 0.25
C ASP A 129 -6.81 -3.01 0.35
N TRP A 130 -6.30 -2.14 1.23
CA TRP A 130 -4.87 -1.99 1.48
C TRP A 130 -4.26 -3.29 2.04
N ALA A 131 -4.90 -3.91 3.01
CA ALA A 131 -4.37 -5.11 3.65
C ALA A 131 -4.36 -6.33 2.73
N ILE A 132 -5.39 -6.49 1.87
CA ILE A 132 -5.39 -7.53 0.84
C ILE A 132 -4.19 -7.34 -0.09
N TYR A 133 -3.97 -6.12 -0.58
CA TYR A 133 -2.83 -5.84 -1.46
C TYR A 133 -1.48 -6.17 -0.81
N GLN A 134 -1.29 -5.80 0.47
CA GLN A 134 -0.07 -6.12 1.20
C GLN A 134 0.08 -7.64 1.46
N PHE A 135 -1.03 -8.38 1.54
CA PHE A 135 -1.01 -9.83 1.73
C PHE A 135 -0.67 -10.59 0.43
N THR A 136 -1.14 -10.11 -0.71
CA THR A 136 -1.02 -10.80 -2.00
C THR A 136 0.18 -10.37 -2.83
N ASN A 137 0.82 -9.26 -2.46
CA ASN A 137 1.98 -8.73 -3.18
C ASN A 137 3.21 -8.77 -2.26
N GLN A 138 4.38 -8.92 -2.86
CA GLN A 138 5.66 -8.93 -2.17
C GLN A 138 6.70 -8.20 -3.01
N ALA A 139 7.65 -7.54 -2.34
CA ALA A 139 8.82 -7.01 -3.01
C ALA A 139 9.65 -8.15 -3.62
N SER A 140 10.37 -7.86 -4.71
CA SER A 140 11.26 -8.81 -5.34
C SER A 140 12.42 -9.18 -4.40
N LYS A 141 13.00 -10.36 -4.66
CA LYS A 141 14.18 -10.83 -3.91
C LYS A 141 15.37 -9.87 -4.06
N GLU A 142 15.51 -9.21 -5.21
CA GLU A 142 16.56 -8.21 -5.44
C GLU A 142 16.37 -7.02 -4.50
N PHE A 143 15.15 -6.47 -4.45
CA PHE A 143 14.87 -5.33 -3.59
C PHE A 143 14.94 -5.69 -2.12
N ILE A 144 14.39 -6.84 -1.71
CA ILE A 144 14.50 -7.32 -0.32
C ILE A 144 15.98 -7.47 0.07
N SER A 145 16.80 -8.09 -0.78
CA SER A 145 18.23 -8.23 -0.50
C SER A 145 18.93 -6.87 -0.41
N PHE A 146 18.56 -5.91 -1.25
CA PHE A 146 19.05 -4.54 -1.12
C PHE A 146 18.67 -3.91 0.23
N ILE A 147 17.41 -4.01 0.63
CA ILE A 147 16.88 -3.48 1.89
C ILE A 147 17.59 -4.10 3.10
N GLU A 148 17.81 -5.42 3.10
CA GLU A 148 18.49 -6.13 4.19
C GLU A 148 19.97 -5.74 4.35
N ASN A 149 20.62 -5.36 3.25
CA ASN A 149 22.02 -4.90 3.25
C ASN A 149 22.17 -3.38 3.45
N ALA A 150 21.07 -2.63 3.32
CA ALA A 150 21.06 -1.20 3.54
C ALA A 150 21.21 -0.89 5.04
N SER A 151 22.22 -0.10 5.40
CA SER A 151 22.29 0.45 6.76
C SER A 151 21.08 1.34 7.03
N GLU A 152 20.37 1.08 8.12
CA GLU A 152 19.25 1.91 8.57
C GLU A 152 19.65 3.39 8.66
N ASN A 153 18.70 4.28 8.38
CA ASN A 153 18.85 5.74 8.54
C ASN A 153 19.86 6.41 7.62
N LYS A 154 20.43 5.68 6.67
CA LYS A 154 21.32 6.23 5.64
C LYS A 154 20.63 6.30 4.29
N VAL A 155 21.07 7.25 3.48
CA VAL A 155 20.71 7.31 2.07
C VAL A 155 21.50 6.26 1.32
N HIS A 156 20.76 5.40 0.65
CA HIS A 156 21.24 4.45 -0.34
C HIS A 156 20.69 4.84 -1.70
N VAL A 157 21.15 4.15 -2.74
CA VAL A 157 20.66 4.38 -4.11
C VAL A 157 20.24 3.04 -4.68
N PHE A 158 18.96 2.95 -5.08
CA PHE A 158 18.42 1.80 -5.79
C PHE A 158 17.91 2.27 -7.15
N LYS A 159 18.34 1.62 -8.24
CA LYS A 159 18.01 2.03 -9.63
C LYS A 159 18.19 3.54 -9.89
N ASN A 160 19.28 4.12 -9.39
CA ASN A 160 19.62 5.56 -9.48
C ASN A 160 18.72 6.53 -8.69
N ILE A 161 17.78 6.03 -7.88
CA ILE A 161 16.91 6.86 -7.05
C ILE A 161 17.37 6.75 -5.59
N PRO A 162 17.60 7.88 -4.89
CA PRO A 162 17.98 7.84 -3.49
C PRO A 162 16.82 7.40 -2.60
N ILE A 163 17.12 6.55 -1.62
CA ILE A 163 16.15 5.93 -0.71
C ILE A 163 16.73 5.83 0.69
N ILE A 164 15.89 6.08 1.70
CA ILE A 164 16.16 5.77 3.11
C ILE A 164 15.25 4.63 3.54
N VAL A 165 15.85 3.59 4.11
CA VAL A 165 15.14 2.43 4.63
C VAL A 165 14.90 2.60 6.13
N LYS A 166 13.67 2.31 6.56
CA LYS A 166 13.27 2.40 7.97
C LYS A 166 12.69 1.08 8.48
N SER A 167 13.36 0.48 9.47
CA SER A 167 12.97 -0.77 10.12
C SER A 167 11.88 -0.56 11.17
N ILE A 168 11.21 -1.65 11.56
CA ILE A 168 10.15 -1.63 12.57
C ILE A 168 10.69 -1.09 13.90
N GLY A 169 9.99 -0.13 14.50
CA GLY A 169 10.35 0.40 15.83
C GLY A 169 11.45 1.46 15.85
N ASP A 170 12.06 1.80 14.70
CA ASP A 170 12.95 2.95 14.63
C ASP A 170 12.15 4.26 14.73
N THR A 171 12.13 4.84 15.92
CA THR A 171 11.58 6.18 16.20
C THR A 171 12.67 7.23 16.27
N SER A 172 13.91 6.89 15.86
CA SER A 172 15.04 7.79 16.06
C SER A 172 15.02 8.92 15.03
N ASP A 173 14.89 10.14 15.56
CA ASP A 173 15.19 11.41 14.88
C ASP A 173 16.70 11.61 14.67
N LYS A 174 17.52 10.63 15.10
CA LYS A 174 18.98 10.69 15.09
C LYS A 174 19.49 10.40 13.68
N ASP A 175 19.36 11.41 12.83
CA ASP A 175 20.23 11.77 11.69
C ASP A 175 19.63 12.92 10.85
N LEU A 176 18.67 13.69 11.38
CA LEU A 176 18.11 14.91 10.73
C LEU A 176 19.19 15.91 10.27
N ASN A 177 20.34 15.99 10.95
CA ASN A 177 21.41 16.91 10.62
C ASN A 177 22.23 16.53 9.38
N GLN A 178 22.19 15.27 8.93
CA GLN A 178 22.85 14.86 7.68
C GLN A 178 22.10 15.40 6.44
N PHE A 179 20.77 15.53 6.54
CA PHE A 179 19.91 15.91 5.41
C PHE A 179 19.70 17.42 5.26
N ASN A 180 20.10 18.22 6.26
CA ASN A 180 20.04 19.68 6.22
C ASN A 180 21.24 20.35 5.52
N ASN A 181 22.19 19.58 4.97
CA ASN A 181 23.35 20.13 4.29
C ASN A 181 23.06 20.42 2.80
N ASN A 182 22.77 21.69 2.50
CA ASN A 182 22.94 22.37 1.19
C ASN A 182 22.11 21.94 -0.03
N LYS A 183 21.07 21.10 0.09
CA LYS A 183 20.21 20.77 -1.07
C LYS A 183 18.78 21.27 -0.88
N SER A 184 18.53 22.52 -1.31
CA SER A 184 17.24 23.19 -1.24
C SER A 184 16.16 22.63 -2.20
N THR A 185 16.38 21.47 -2.82
CA THR A 185 15.55 20.91 -3.90
C THR A 185 15.07 19.48 -3.64
N TRP A 186 15.28 18.95 -2.43
CA TRP A 186 14.89 17.59 -2.08
C TRP A 186 13.47 17.51 -1.55
N TYR A 187 12.74 16.52 -2.05
CA TYR A 187 11.38 16.18 -1.65
C TYR A 187 11.29 14.71 -1.26
N TYR A 188 10.43 14.39 -0.30
CA TYR A 188 10.40 13.09 0.37
C TYR A 188 9.04 12.42 0.22
N HIS A 189 9.02 11.17 -0.22
CA HIS A 189 7.83 10.34 -0.30
C HIS A 189 7.97 9.11 0.59
N THR A 190 7.09 8.98 1.59
CA THR A 190 7.08 7.83 2.49
C THR A 190 6.05 6.80 2.02
N THR A 191 6.47 5.55 1.88
CA THR A 191 5.59 4.45 1.46
C THR A 191 6.08 3.09 1.98
N ASP A 192 5.27 2.04 1.79
CA ASP A 192 5.68 0.66 2.11
C ASP A 192 6.69 0.12 1.08
N LEU A 193 7.38 -0.97 1.42
CA LEU A 193 8.44 -1.50 0.57
C LEU A 193 7.96 -2.00 -0.80
N ILE A 194 6.74 -2.56 -0.89
CA ILE A 194 6.18 -3.07 -2.15
C ILE A 194 5.90 -1.89 -3.08
N SER A 195 5.23 -0.86 -2.55
CA SER A 195 4.95 0.37 -3.29
C SER A 195 6.22 1.12 -3.69
N ALA A 196 7.26 1.12 -2.84
CA ALA A 196 8.54 1.74 -3.16
C ALA A 196 9.21 1.06 -4.37
N GLU A 197 9.26 -0.27 -4.38
CA GLU A 197 9.83 -1.01 -5.51
C GLU A 197 9.04 -0.81 -6.80
N SER A 198 7.70 -0.80 -6.73
CA SER A 198 6.87 -0.53 -7.90
C SER A 198 7.16 0.87 -8.46
N ILE A 199 7.31 1.89 -7.61
CA ILE A 199 7.72 3.23 -8.07
C ILE A 199 9.08 3.19 -8.79
N PHE A 200 10.05 2.40 -8.31
CA PHE A 200 11.36 2.29 -8.97
C PHE A 200 11.35 1.48 -10.25
N THR A 201 10.38 0.60 -10.43
CA THR A 201 10.33 -0.35 -11.56
C THR A 201 9.40 0.14 -12.65
N ASP A 202 8.21 0.59 -12.27
CA ASP A 202 7.11 0.95 -13.16
C ASP A 202 6.91 2.47 -13.24
N GLY A 203 7.55 3.24 -12.34
CA GLY A 203 7.32 4.67 -12.19
C GLY A 203 6.11 5.00 -11.32
N ILE A 204 5.80 6.30 -11.19
CA ILE A 204 4.63 6.76 -10.44
C ILE A 204 3.39 6.57 -11.32
N SER A 205 2.49 5.67 -10.91
CA SER A 205 1.22 5.42 -11.58
C SER A 205 0.07 6.11 -10.84
N LEU A 206 -0.72 6.94 -11.54
CA LEU A 206 -1.90 7.63 -11.02
C LEU A 206 -3.19 7.23 -11.78
N VAL A 207 -3.26 6.00 -12.29
CA VAL A 207 -4.33 5.56 -13.22
C VAL A 207 -5.74 5.72 -12.62
N ALA A 208 -6.68 6.19 -13.44
CA ALA A 208 -8.09 6.29 -13.09
C ALA A 208 -8.66 4.92 -12.69
N GLY A 209 -9.21 4.82 -11.48
CA GLY A 209 -9.69 3.56 -10.90
C GLY A 209 -8.73 2.89 -9.91
N GLN A 210 -7.49 3.40 -9.76
CA GLN A 210 -6.66 3.04 -8.61
C GLN A 210 -7.25 3.60 -7.31
N LYS A 211 -6.91 2.93 -6.20
CA LYS A 211 -7.40 3.22 -4.84
C LYS A 211 -7.35 4.73 -4.60
N LYS A 212 -8.51 5.33 -4.35
CA LYS A 212 -8.58 6.73 -3.93
C LYS A 212 -7.62 6.90 -2.77
N GLN A 213 -6.78 7.92 -2.87
CA GLN A 213 -5.70 8.14 -1.93
C GLN A 213 -6.23 8.37 -0.52
N ASP A 214 -5.30 8.26 0.43
CA ASP A 214 -5.53 8.70 1.80
C ASP A 214 -6.24 10.08 1.81
N PHE A 215 -7.30 10.23 2.62
CA PHE A 215 -8.05 11.47 2.91
C PHE A 215 -9.08 11.92 1.87
N GLY A 216 -9.64 10.99 1.09
CA GLY A 216 -10.86 11.27 0.30
C GLY A 216 -10.67 12.29 -0.83
N GLY A 217 -9.43 12.45 -1.31
CA GLY A 217 -9.10 13.33 -2.42
C GLY A 217 -9.98 13.06 -3.63
N ARG A 218 -10.62 14.12 -4.16
CA ARG A 218 -11.44 14.04 -5.39
C ARG A 218 -10.61 13.77 -6.66
N THR A 219 -9.28 13.82 -6.56
CA THR A 219 -8.32 13.68 -7.66
C THR A 219 -7.15 12.79 -7.27
N SER A 220 -6.75 11.86 -8.14
CA SER A 220 -5.50 11.10 -8.00
C SER A 220 -4.30 12.05 -8.06
N SER A 221 -3.47 12.07 -7.02
CA SER A 221 -2.31 12.96 -6.89
C SER A 221 -1.07 12.18 -6.46
N PHE A 222 0.12 12.78 -6.44
CA PHE A 222 1.29 12.18 -5.79
C PHE A 222 1.83 13.12 -4.72
N TYR A 223 1.90 12.65 -3.48
CA TYR A 223 2.23 13.48 -2.32
C TYR A 223 3.72 13.44 -2.00
N LEU A 224 4.31 14.62 -1.89
CA LEU A 224 5.69 14.85 -1.51
C LEU A 224 5.76 15.77 -0.30
N ASN A 225 6.69 15.48 0.61
CA ASN A 225 7.03 16.35 1.73
C ASN A 225 8.25 17.19 1.37
N ASP A 226 8.20 18.48 1.68
CA ASP A 226 9.31 19.42 1.49
C ASP A 226 10.33 19.37 2.64
N GLU A 227 9.91 18.93 3.83
CA GLU A 227 10.79 18.67 4.95
C GLU A 227 10.82 17.18 5.30
N PHE A 228 12.03 16.68 5.60
CA PHE A 228 12.23 15.28 5.99
C PHE A 228 11.45 14.90 7.25
N LYS A 229 11.28 15.85 8.19
CA LYS A 229 10.48 15.64 9.40
C LYS A 229 9.06 15.17 9.07
N TRP A 230 8.40 15.78 8.09
CA TRP A 230 7.03 15.40 7.72
C TRP A 230 6.94 14.00 7.11
N ALA A 231 7.98 13.57 6.40
CA ALA A 231 8.08 12.19 5.92
C ALA A 231 8.22 11.18 7.08
N ILE A 232 8.92 11.55 8.15
CA ILE A 232 9.05 10.76 9.38
C ILE A 232 7.75 10.75 10.17
N ASP A 233 7.11 11.89 10.39
CA ASP A 233 5.84 11.99 11.14
C ASP A 233 4.75 11.14 10.46
N PHE A 234 4.62 11.23 9.13
CA PHE A 234 3.69 10.38 8.38
C PHE A 234 4.02 8.89 8.54
N ARG A 235 5.31 8.53 8.51
CA ARG A 235 5.74 7.15 8.74
C ARG A 235 5.31 6.63 10.11
N LEU A 236 5.52 7.43 11.16
CA LEU A 236 5.17 7.08 12.53
C LEU A 236 3.66 6.93 12.74
N GLN A 237 2.84 7.50 11.85
CA GLN A 237 1.40 7.30 11.85
C GLN A 237 0.98 6.06 11.04
N LYS A 238 1.52 5.88 9.83
CA LYS A 238 1.04 4.85 8.87
C LYS A 238 1.76 3.50 8.95
N PHE A 239 3.01 3.48 9.40
CA PHE A 239 3.87 2.29 9.33
C PHE A 239 4.51 1.94 10.69
N ILE A 240 3.73 2.02 11.77
CA ILE A 240 4.19 1.79 13.16
C ILE A 240 4.88 0.43 13.30
N SER A 241 4.23 -0.61 12.78
CA SER A 241 4.64 -2.00 12.96
C SER A 241 5.04 -2.65 11.64
N SER A 242 5.51 -1.86 10.68
CA SER A 242 5.85 -2.34 9.34
C SER A 242 7.08 -1.61 8.78
N PRO A 243 7.94 -2.31 8.02
CA PRO A 243 9.05 -1.65 7.35
C PRO A 243 8.51 -0.68 6.30
N SER A 244 9.24 0.41 6.09
CA SER A 244 8.87 1.47 5.16
C SER A 244 10.12 2.06 4.51
N ALA A 245 9.88 2.77 3.41
CA ALA A 245 10.89 3.49 2.67
C ALA A 245 10.52 4.97 2.56
N ILE A 246 11.55 5.82 2.56
CA ILE A 246 11.45 7.23 2.20
C ILE A 246 12.24 7.43 0.92
N ILE A 247 11.54 7.69 -0.18
CA ILE A 247 12.10 7.99 -1.49
C ILE A 247 12.43 9.47 -1.56
N ILE A 248 13.60 9.82 -2.11
CA ILE A 248 14.05 11.20 -2.25
C ILE A 248 14.00 11.59 -3.73
N TYR A 249 13.33 12.71 -4.00
CA TYR A 249 13.27 13.33 -5.32
C TYR A 249 14.06 14.62 -5.32
N ASP A 250 14.93 14.80 -6.32
CA ASP A 250 15.60 16.07 -6.58
C ASP A 250 14.81 16.80 -7.66
N ILE A 251 13.93 17.74 -7.25
CA ILE A 251 13.03 18.45 -8.16
C ILE A 251 13.50 19.90 -8.29
N PRO A 252 13.97 20.33 -9.47
CA PRO A 252 14.34 21.72 -9.72
C PRO A 252 13.18 22.69 -9.43
N GLU A 253 13.47 23.81 -8.76
CA GLU A 253 12.48 24.88 -8.50
C GLU A 253 11.80 25.42 -9.77
N THR A 254 12.45 25.32 -10.93
CA THR A 254 11.88 25.74 -12.22
C THR A 254 10.67 24.91 -12.60
N LEU A 255 10.71 23.59 -12.35
CA LEU A 255 9.57 22.70 -12.56
C LEU A 255 8.44 22.98 -11.57
N LEU A 256 8.77 23.63 -10.44
CA LEU A 256 7.82 24.01 -9.41
C LEU A 256 7.08 25.32 -9.71
N LYS A 257 7.77 26.32 -10.25
CA LYS A 257 7.19 27.65 -10.52
C LYS A 257 6.17 27.65 -11.67
N GLU A 258 6.19 26.62 -12.52
CA GLU A 258 5.33 26.51 -13.71
C GLU A 258 3.95 25.87 -13.45
N LYS A 259 3.67 25.35 -12.24
CA LYS A 259 2.38 24.72 -11.90
C LYS A 259 1.80 25.30 -10.61
N GLU A 260 0.53 25.70 -10.63
CA GLU A 260 -0.23 26.01 -9.41
C GLU A 260 -0.38 24.73 -8.56
N TYR A 261 0.48 24.55 -7.56
CA TYR A 261 0.33 23.43 -6.63
C TYR A 261 -0.75 23.69 -5.61
N LYS A 262 -1.56 22.66 -5.35
CA LYS A 262 -2.49 22.65 -4.22
C LYS A 262 -1.80 21.97 -3.05
N HIS A 263 -1.71 22.67 -1.93
CA HIS A 263 -1.13 22.17 -0.69
C HIS A 263 -2.15 21.27 0.03
N LEU A 264 -1.71 20.12 0.53
CA LEU A 264 -2.45 19.35 1.53
C LEU A 264 -1.83 19.67 2.89
N ASP A 265 -2.61 20.30 3.77
CA ASP A 265 -2.22 20.53 5.17
C ASP A 265 -2.67 19.34 6.01
N LEU A 266 -1.71 18.68 6.67
CA LEU A 266 -1.94 17.51 7.53
C LEU A 266 -2.14 17.89 9.01
N ASN A 267 -2.15 19.19 9.36
CA ASN A 267 -2.25 19.67 10.74
C ASN A 267 -3.69 19.77 11.31
N ASN A 268 -4.66 19.02 10.78
CA ASN A 268 -6.02 18.99 11.33
C ASN A 268 -6.36 17.67 11.99
#